data_AF-A0A7S2JC39-F1
#
_entry.id   AF-A0A7S2JC39-F1
#
_cell.length_a   1.000
_cell.length_b   1.000
_cell.length_c   1.000
_cell.angle_alpha   90.00
_cell.angle_beta   90.00
_cell.angle_gamma   90.00
#
_symmetry.space_group_name_H-M   'P 1'
#
loop_
_entity.id
_entity.type
_entity.pdbx_description
1 polymer ?
#
loop_
_entity_poly.entity_id
_entity_poly.type
_entity_poly.pdbx_seq_one_letter_code
_entity_poly.pdbx_strand_id
1 'polypeptide(L)'
;DDFMPSEHKAQQMPSLSVKTNLVDGTTYFVALQCSDHAGHRSQLISQGLMLDTIPPTSLTDVALVSPETGAVVDMWGLNSTLTFICSFKDDESGLRALRALVSSNSSAPSWSFITPYTGYDLSPGRR
;
A
#
# COMPACT_ATOMS: atom_id res chain seq x y z
N ASP A 1 1.31 -20.89 58.57
CA ASP A 1 2.18 -20.83 57.39
C ASP A 1 1.29 -21.14 56.20
N ASP A 2 0.77 -20.10 55.55
CA ASP A 2 0.44 -20.16 54.12
C ASP A 2 0.13 -18.74 53.62
N PHE A 3 1.20 -18.04 53.23
CA PHE A 3 1.12 -16.74 52.58
C PHE A 3 0.82 -17.00 51.10
N MET A 4 -0.46 -17.05 50.73
CA MET A 4 -0.84 -17.15 49.31
C MET A 4 -0.34 -15.90 48.57
N PRO A 5 0.53 -16.02 47.56
CA PRO A 5 0.89 -14.87 46.74
C PRO A 5 -0.35 -14.51 45.93
N SER A 6 -0.87 -13.29 46.14
CA SER A 6 -1.90 -12.75 45.26
C SER A 6 -1.29 -12.54 43.88
N GLU A 7 -1.41 -13.54 43.00
CA GLU A 7 -1.04 -13.39 41.61
C GLU A 7 -1.91 -12.29 41.00
N HIS A 8 -1.33 -11.11 40.81
CA HIS A 8 -1.94 -10.06 40.01
C HIS A 8 -2.00 -10.55 38.56
N LYS A 9 -3.11 -11.20 38.21
CA LYS A 9 -3.37 -11.69 36.87
C LYS A 9 -3.29 -10.52 35.90
N ALA A 10 -2.57 -10.68 34.78
CA ALA A 10 -2.55 -9.70 33.72
C ALA A 10 -4.01 -9.41 33.27
N GLN A 11 -4.42 -8.15 33.37
CA GLN A 11 -5.73 -7.73 32.87
C GLN A 11 -5.63 -7.49 31.37
N GLN A 12 -6.43 -8.22 30.59
CA GLN A 12 -6.57 -7.93 29.17
C GLN A 12 -7.33 -6.61 29.02
N MET A 13 -6.68 -5.61 28.42
CA MET A 13 -7.32 -4.33 28.16
C MET A 13 -8.31 -4.42 27.01
N PRO A 14 -9.45 -3.70 27.08
CA PRO A 14 -10.37 -3.58 25.95
C PRO A 14 -9.67 -2.87 24.77
N SER A 15 -10.15 -3.10 23.55
CA SER A 15 -9.64 -2.38 22.37
C SER A 15 -9.94 -0.88 22.51
N LEU A 16 -8.89 -0.07 22.50
CA LEU A 16 -9.01 1.38 22.50
C LEU A 16 -8.99 1.88 21.06
N SER A 17 -10.10 2.49 20.62
CA SER A 17 -10.17 3.17 19.32
C SER A 17 -10.19 4.67 19.54
N VAL A 18 -9.16 5.36 19.06
CA VAL A 18 -9.10 6.83 19.09
C VAL A 18 -9.53 7.34 17.72
N LYS A 19 -10.67 8.02 17.64
CA LYS A 19 -11.11 8.66 16.40
C LYS A 19 -10.33 9.97 16.23
N THR A 20 -9.49 10.03 15.21
CA THR A 20 -8.71 11.21 14.86
C THR A 20 -8.75 11.41 13.35
N ASN A 21 -8.57 12.65 12.90
CA ASN A 21 -8.37 12.95 11.48
C ASN A 21 -6.89 12.71 11.17
N LEU A 22 -6.53 11.45 10.97
CA LEU A 22 -5.18 11.08 10.53
C LEU A 22 -4.97 11.56 9.09
N VAL A 23 -3.72 11.88 8.76
CA VAL A 23 -3.27 12.37 7.46
C VAL A 23 -2.29 11.35 6.91
N ASP A 24 -2.50 10.94 5.66
CA ASP A 24 -1.59 10.04 4.95
C ASP A 24 -0.17 10.60 4.85
N GLY A 25 0.82 9.71 4.79
CA GLY A 25 2.23 10.10 4.78
C GLY A 25 2.76 10.60 6.13
N THR A 26 1.91 10.69 7.15
CA THR A 26 2.33 11.10 8.51
C THR A 26 2.64 9.87 9.36
N THR A 27 3.80 9.89 10.04
CA THR A 27 4.19 8.87 11.02
C THR A 27 3.59 9.20 12.39
N TYR A 28 2.77 8.29 12.91
CA TYR A 28 2.12 8.40 14.20
C TYR A 28 2.80 7.51 15.25
N PHE A 29 2.77 7.98 16.50
CA PHE A 29 3.23 7.23 17.67
C PHE A 29 2.09 7.16 18.69
N VAL A 30 1.89 5.98 19.27
CA VAL A 30 0.90 5.76 20.32
C VAL A 30 1.65 5.64 21.65
N ALA A 31 1.37 6.56 22.58
CA ALA A 31 1.85 6.47 23.95
C ALA A 31 0.70 6.08 24.87
N LEU A 32 0.87 4.97 25.60
CA LEU A 32 -0.05 4.50 26.61
C LEU A 32 0.57 4.71 28.00
N GLN A 33 -0.24 5.12 28.96
CA GLN A 33 0.13 5.20 30.35
C GLN A 33 -0.89 4.42 31.18
N CYS A 34 -0.41 3.54 32.05
CA CYS A 34 -1.23 2.84 33.03
C CYS A 34 -0.89 3.35 34.43
N SER A 35 -1.89 3.50 35.29
CA SER A 35 -1.70 3.88 36.69
C SER A 35 -2.42 2.91 37.61
N ASP A 36 -1.77 2.52 38.71
CA ASP A 36 -2.41 1.72 39.77
C ASP A 36 -3.16 2.60 40.78
N HIS A 37 -3.88 1.96 41.72
CA HIS A 37 -4.61 2.66 42.79
C HIS A 37 -3.69 3.33 43.83
N ALA A 38 -2.42 2.94 43.90
CA ALA A 38 -1.41 3.54 44.78
C ALA A 38 -0.73 4.76 44.15
N GLY A 39 -1.01 5.05 42.87
CA GLY A 39 -0.47 6.17 42.12
C GLY A 39 0.82 5.88 41.35
N HIS A 40 1.30 4.63 41.30
CA HIS A 40 2.41 4.27 40.42
C HIS A 40 1.96 4.29 38.96
N ARG A 41 2.88 4.66 38.06
CA ARG A 41 2.62 4.78 36.62
C ARG A 41 3.63 4.00 35.80
N SER A 42 3.17 3.38 34.73
CA SER A 42 4.00 2.78 33.69
C SER A 42 3.64 3.36 32.33
N GLN A 43 4.59 3.36 31.39
CA GLN A 43 4.40 3.89 30.04
C GLN A 43 4.86 2.88 28.99
N LEU A 44 4.15 2.87 27.86
CA LEU A 44 4.49 2.12 26.66
C LEU A 44 4.37 3.06 25.46
N ILE A 45 5.35 3.02 24.56
CA ILE A 45 5.33 3.81 23.32
C ILE A 45 5.43 2.84 22.15
N SER A 46 4.57 2.99 21.15
CA SER A 46 4.60 2.20 19.93
C SER A 46 5.81 2.55 19.07
N GLN A 47 6.11 1.68 18.11
CA GLN A 47 6.93 2.08 16.97
C GLN A 47 6.16 3.10 16.11
N GLY A 48 6.89 3.88 15.32
CA GLY A 48 6.29 4.79 14.36
C GLY A 48 5.49 4.01 13.33
N LEU A 49 4.22 4.38 13.15
CA LEU A 49 3.33 3.81 12.16
C LEU A 49 2.98 4.90 11.15
N MET A 50 3.35 4.71 9.90
CA MET A 50 2.91 5.59 8.83
C MET A 50 1.55 5.15 8.32
N LEU A 51 0.62 6.11 8.23
CA LEU A 51 -0.67 5.86 7.59
C LEU A 51 -0.52 5.95 6.07
N ASP A 52 -1.01 4.92 5.39
CA ASP A 52 -1.16 4.91 3.95
C ASP A 52 -2.53 4.30 3.58
N THR A 53 -3.43 5.18 3.16
CA THR A 53 -4.77 4.88 2.69
C THR A 53 -5.02 5.42 1.29
N ILE A 54 -4.05 6.11 0.70
CA ILE A 54 -4.14 6.70 -0.64
C ILE A 54 -3.64 5.64 -1.63
N PRO A 55 -4.47 5.17 -2.58
CA PRO A 55 -4.01 4.25 -3.59
C PRO A 55 -3.11 4.95 -4.62
N PRO A 56 -2.26 4.20 -5.34
CA PRO A 56 -1.47 4.73 -6.44
C PRO A 56 -2.34 5.44 -7.48
N THR A 57 -1.88 6.61 -7.92
CA THR A 57 -2.58 7.44 -8.92
C THR A 57 -1.87 7.40 -10.27
N SER A 58 -2.63 7.33 -11.37
CA SER A 58 -2.07 7.45 -12.72
C SER A 58 -1.68 8.89 -13.01
N LEU A 59 -0.44 9.11 -13.44
CA LEU A 59 0.06 10.44 -13.86
C LEU A 59 -0.21 10.72 -15.34
N THR A 60 -0.26 9.67 -16.17
CA THR A 60 -0.55 9.76 -17.60
C THR A 60 -1.62 8.77 -17.99
N ASP A 61 -2.31 9.03 -19.10
CA ASP A 61 -3.05 7.97 -19.79
C ASP A 61 -2.08 6.99 -20.45
N VAL A 62 -2.59 5.83 -20.87
CA VAL A 62 -1.82 4.86 -21.64
C VAL A 62 -1.65 5.38 -23.06
N ALA A 63 -0.41 5.56 -23.51
CA ALA A 63 -0.09 5.90 -24.89
C ALA A 63 0.62 4.73 -25.58
N LEU A 64 0.17 4.41 -26.79
CA LEU A 64 0.87 3.48 -27.67
C LEU A 64 2.06 4.19 -28.31
N VAL A 65 3.21 3.53 -28.37
CA VAL A 65 4.42 4.10 -28.96
C VAL A 65 5.01 3.16 -29.99
N SER A 66 5.47 3.70 -31.12
CA SER A 66 6.22 2.92 -32.10
C SER A 66 7.52 2.39 -31.48
N PRO A 67 7.82 1.09 -31.56
CA PRO A 67 9.06 0.54 -31.04
C PRO A 67 10.28 0.98 -31.85
N GLU A 68 10.08 1.43 -33.09
CA GLU A 68 11.17 1.86 -34.00
C GLU A 68 11.53 3.34 -33.79
N THR A 69 10.53 4.19 -33.55
CA THR A 69 10.72 5.65 -33.47
C THR A 69 10.49 6.24 -32.08
N GLY A 70 9.88 5.49 -31.17
CA GLY A 70 9.47 5.97 -29.84
C GLY A 70 8.33 7.00 -29.87
N ALA A 71 7.81 7.34 -31.06
CA ALA A 71 6.74 8.32 -31.20
C ALA A 71 5.39 7.72 -30.77
N VAL A 72 4.52 8.55 -30.18
CA VAL A 72 3.14 8.17 -29.89
C VAL A 72 2.38 7.94 -31.20
N VAL A 73 1.61 6.86 -31.27
CA VAL A 73 0.87 6.45 -32.47
C VAL A 73 -0.57 6.04 -32.12
N ASP A 74 -1.53 6.44 -32.96
CA ASP A 74 -2.95 6.08 -32.79
C ASP A 74 -3.38 4.87 -33.64
N MET A 75 -2.53 4.43 -34.57
CA MET A 75 -2.77 3.30 -35.48
C MET A 75 -1.46 2.55 -35.72
N TRP A 76 -1.54 1.22 -35.76
CA TRP A 76 -0.37 0.33 -35.87
C TRP A 76 -0.29 -0.33 -37.24
N GLY A 77 0.92 -0.46 -37.79
CA GLY A 77 1.19 -1.17 -39.03
C GLY A 77 2.54 -1.89 -38.98
N LEU A 78 2.51 -3.20 -39.27
CA LEU A 78 3.62 -4.08 -39.70
C LEU A 78 4.38 -4.94 -38.67
N ASN A 79 4.38 -4.66 -37.34
CA ASN A 79 5.08 -5.52 -36.37
C ASN A 79 4.14 -6.18 -35.33
N SER A 80 4.53 -7.34 -34.81
CA SER A 80 3.74 -8.18 -33.90
C SER A 80 3.90 -7.84 -32.41
N THR A 81 4.49 -6.69 -32.09
CA THR A 81 4.82 -6.28 -30.72
C THR A 81 4.09 -5.00 -30.38
N LEU A 82 3.33 -4.98 -29.29
CA LEU A 82 2.71 -3.77 -28.78
C LEU A 82 3.63 -3.13 -27.73
N THR A 83 3.94 -1.85 -27.90
CA THR A 83 4.70 -1.07 -26.91
C THR A 83 3.84 0.08 -26.43
N PHE A 84 3.81 0.27 -25.11
CA PHE A 84 3.04 1.32 -24.47
C PHE A 84 3.86 1.98 -23.36
N ILE A 85 3.51 3.22 -23.06
CA ILE A 85 4.05 3.97 -21.93
C ILE A 85 2.91 4.36 -20.99
N CYS A 86 3.18 4.28 -19.70
CA CYS A 86 2.30 4.75 -18.63
C CYS A 86 3.14 5.18 -17.43
N SER A 87 2.55 5.96 -16.53
CA SER A 87 3.23 6.42 -15.32
C SER A 87 2.26 6.44 -14.15
N PHE A 88 2.70 5.87 -13.03
CA PHE A 88 1.97 5.85 -11.76
C PHE A 88 2.82 6.52 -10.69
N LYS A 89 2.15 7.02 -9.66
CA LYS A 89 2.77 7.62 -8.48
C LYS A 89 2.06 7.17 -7.23
N ASP A 90 2.84 6.90 -6.20
CA ASP A 90 2.40 6.66 -4.84
C ASP A 90 3.48 7.25 -3.93
N ASP A 91 3.13 8.28 -3.16
CA ASP A 91 4.09 9.04 -2.36
C ASP A 91 4.37 8.36 -1.02
N GLU A 92 3.48 7.46 -0.61
CA GLU A 92 3.43 6.89 0.73
C GLU A 92 4.09 5.50 0.81
N SER A 93 3.59 4.48 0.09
CA SER A 93 4.16 3.13 0.08
C SER A 93 4.94 2.79 -1.18
N GLY A 94 4.82 3.61 -2.21
CA GLY A 94 5.42 3.37 -3.51
C GLY A 94 4.66 2.33 -4.32
N LEU A 95 5.23 1.98 -5.47
CA LEU A 95 4.61 1.03 -6.39
C LEU A 95 5.14 -0.37 -6.12
N ARG A 96 4.24 -1.34 -5.96
CA ARG A 96 4.61 -2.75 -5.79
C ARG A 96 4.57 -3.53 -7.09
N ALA A 97 3.51 -3.37 -7.87
CA ALA A 97 3.30 -4.15 -9.09
C ALA A 97 2.46 -3.39 -10.11
N LEU A 98 2.81 -3.55 -11.38
CA LEU A 98 2.00 -3.16 -12.53
C LEU A 98 1.45 -4.41 -13.21
N ARG A 99 0.18 -4.39 -13.61
CA ARG A 99 -0.42 -5.43 -14.47
C ARG A 99 -1.13 -4.75 -15.63
N ALA A 100 -1.07 -5.37 -16.81
CA ALA A 100 -1.71 -4.87 -18.02
C ALA A 100 -2.59 -5.96 -18.67
N LEU A 101 -3.67 -5.51 -19.30
CA LEU A 101 -4.57 -6.34 -20.09
C LEU A 101 -4.63 -5.78 -21.51
N VAL A 102 -4.53 -6.66 -22.50
CA VAL A 102 -4.66 -6.32 -23.92
C VAL A 102 -5.76 -7.20 -24.51
N SER A 103 -6.70 -6.61 -25.24
CA SER A 103 -7.81 -7.34 -25.88
C SER A 103 -8.01 -6.84 -27.31
N SER A 104 -8.38 -7.76 -28.20
CA SER A 104 -8.81 -7.48 -29.58
C SER A 104 -10.33 -7.37 -29.72
N ASN A 105 -11.07 -7.43 -28.61
CA ASN A 105 -12.53 -7.31 -28.61
C ASN A 105 -12.96 -5.86 -28.87
N SER A 106 -14.19 -5.67 -29.35
CA SER A 106 -14.80 -4.35 -29.57
C SER A 106 -15.19 -3.62 -28.28
N SER A 107 -14.77 -4.12 -27.11
CA SER A 107 -15.12 -3.57 -25.80
C SER A 107 -13.90 -3.63 -24.87
N ALA A 108 -13.83 -2.67 -23.94
CA ALA A 108 -12.74 -2.59 -22.98
C ALA A 108 -12.58 -3.89 -22.17
N PRO A 109 -11.34 -4.34 -21.91
CA PRO A 109 -11.10 -5.53 -21.11
C PRO A 109 -11.57 -5.32 -19.66
N SER A 110 -12.00 -6.41 -19.01
CA SER A 110 -12.33 -6.41 -17.58
C SER A 110 -11.41 -7.38 -16.83
N TRP A 111 -11.14 -7.08 -15.56
CA TRP A 111 -10.30 -7.93 -14.70
C TRP A 111 -10.95 -9.26 -14.31
N SER A 112 -12.22 -9.50 -14.68
CA SER A 112 -12.99 -10.70 -14.33
C SER A 112 -12.72 -11.90 -15.23
N PHE A 113 -12.12 -11.69 -16.41
CA PHE A 113 -11.81 -12.75 -17.35
C PHE A 113 -10.41 -12.46 -17.95
N ILE A 114 -9.48 -13.44 -17.90
CA ILE A 114 -8.22 -13.57 -18.69
C ILE A 114 -6.88 -13.60 -17.87
N THR A 115 -5.93 -14.32 -18.48
CA THR A 115 -4.52 -14.58 -18.16
C THR A 115 -3.69 -13.30 -17.91
N PRO A 116 -3.04 -13.16 -16.74
CA PRO A 116 -2.21 -11.99 -16.42
C PRO A 116 -0.93 -11.98 -17.27
N TYR A 117 -0.62 -10.86 -17.91
CA TYR A 117 0.74 -10.60 -18.36
C TYR A 117 1.61 -10.28 -17.14
N THR A 118 2.80 -10.90 -17.07
CA THR A 118 3.74 -10.84 -15.94
C THR A 118 3.96 -9.39 -15.48
N GLY A 119 3.70 -9.15 -14.20
CA GLY A 119 3.94 -7.84 -13.59
C GLY A 119 5.40 -7.61 -13.27
N TYR A 120 5.81 -6.35 -13.25
CA TYR A 120 7.10 -5.93 -12.71
C TYR A 120 6.96 -5.74 -11.20
N ASP A 121 7.86 -6.34 -10.42
CA ASP A 121 8.09 -5.93 -9.02
C ASP A 121 8.85 -4.61 -9.06
N LEU A 122 8.19 -3.54 -8.63
CA LEU A 122 8.74 -2.19 -8.62
C LEU A 122 9.36 -1.82 -7.27
N SER A 123 9.48 -2.78 -6.35
CA SER A 123 10.16 -2.55 -5.08
C SER A 123 11.59 -2.08 -5.33
N PRO A 124 12.06 -1.01 -4.66
CA PRO A 124 13.45 -0.63 -4.69
C PRO A 124 14.25 -1.84 -4.19
N GLY A 125 15.10 -2.41 -5.04
CA GLY A 125 15.97 -3.51 -4.64
C GLY A 125 16.68 -3.14 -3.35
N ARG A 126 16.50 -3.95 -2.30
CA ARG A 126 17.22 -3.78 -1.03
C ARG A 126 18.71 -3.67 -1.37
N ARG A 127 19.29 -2.49 -1.15
CA ARG A 127 20.74 -2.32 -1.03
C ARG A 127 21.20 -2.93 0.28
#